data_AF-A0A7K2TJR0-F1
#
_entry.id   AF-A0A7K2TJR0-F1
#
_cell.length_a   1.000
_cell.length_b   1.000
_cell.length_c   1.000
_cell.angle_alpha   90.00
_cell.angle_beta   90.00
_cell.angle_gamma   90.00
#
_symmetry.space_group_name_H-M   'P 1'
#
loop_
_entity.id
_entity.type
_entity.pdbx_description
1 polymer ?
#
loop_
_entity_poly.entity_id
_entity_poly.type
_entity_poly.pdbx_seq_one_letter_code
_entity_poly.pdbx_strand_id
1 'polypeptide(L)'
;MPRRPVRGVPYGTGVNDFTENTDADVPGRRGPSATAQADPRAVGRVRTAYAPSRDGDPDPGEIVWTWVPFEENDGRGKDRPVLVVARESGGTLLAVQLSSKRHDDDREWVPIGNGPWDRSGRDSWVDVDRVLRLHEDGMRREACALDRGRFDLVRGRLRERYGWS
;
A
#
# COMPACT_ATOMS: atom_id res chain seq x y z
N MET A 1 23.58 -9.56 72.06
CA MET A 1 22.67 -8.87 71.13
C MET A 1 22.56 -9.68 69.84
N PRO A 2 21.40 -10.29 69.51
CA PRO A 2 21.25 -11.05 68.27
C PRO A 2 20.80 -10.15 67.11
N ARG A 3 21.46 -10.28 65.95
CA ARG A 3 21.05 -9.66 64.68
C ARG A 3 19.92 -10.47 64.05
N ARG A 4 18.86 -9.78 63.60
CA ARG A 4 17.71 -10.35 62.89
C ARG A 4 18.14 -11.00 61.56
N PRO A 5 17.53 -12.12 61.14
CA PRO A 5 17.63 -12.59 59.76
C PRO A 5 16.69 -11.82 58.85
N VAL A 6 17.19 -11.48 57.65
CA VAL A 6 16.44 -10.87 56.56
C VAL A 6 15.62 -11.93 55.80
N ARG A 7 14.38 -11.58 55.47
CA ARG A 7 13.43 -12.38 54.70
C ARG A 7 13.85 -12.35 53.22
N GLY A 8 14.20 -13.51 52.66
CA GLY A 8 14.39 -13.72 51.22
C GLY A 8 13.19 -14.47 50.62
N VAL A 9 12.60 -13.88 49.58
CA VAL A 9 11.39 -14.32 48.87
C VAL A 9 11.68 -15.60 48.05
N PRO A 10 10.76 -16.58 47.99
CA PRO A 10 10.94 -17.75 47.12
C PRO A 10 10.77 -17.36 45.64
N TYR A 11 11.70 -17.81 44.80
CA TYR A 11 11.56 -17.78 43.34
C TYR A 11 10.48 -18.78 42.93
N GLY A 12 9.30 -18.26 42.62
CA GLY A 12 8.21 -18.98 41.98
C GLY A 12 8.45 -19.07 40.48
N THR A 13 8.18 -20.26 39.95
CA THR A 13 8.14 -20.67 38.56
C THR A 13 7.33 -19.69 37.70
N GLY A 14 8.01 -18.90 36.86
CA GLY A 14 7.40 -18.14 35.79
C GLY A 14 7.66 -18.88 34.48
N VAL A 15 6.59 -19.38 33.87
CA VAL A 15 6.54 -19.88 32.50
C VAL A 15 7.34 -18.94 31.57
N ASN A 16 8.23 -19.51 30.77
CA ASN A 16 8.79 -18.80 29.63
C ASN A 16 7.64 -18.56 28.65
N ASP A 17 6.96 -17.42 28.78
CA ASP A 17 6.26 -16.80 27.67
C ASP A 17 7.34 -16.48 26.63
N PHE A 18 7.56 -17.46 25.74
CA PHE A 18 7.98 -17.15 24.40
C PHE A 18 6.97 -16.14 23.90
N THR A 19 7.31 -14.86 24.01
CA THR A 19 6.73 -13.83 23.16
C THR A 19 6.94 -14.32 21.74
N GLU A 20 5.93 -15.03 21.20
CA GLU A 20 5.53 -14.93 19.81
C GLU A 20 5.45 -13.43 19.57
N ASN A 21 6.58 -12.88 19.12
CA ASN A 21 6.69 -11.51 18.70
C ASN A 21 5.77 -11.44 17.49
N THR A 22 4.52 -11.07 17.77
CA THR A 22 3.41 -11.05 16.85
C THR A 22 3.91 -10.22 15.69
N ASP A 23 4.12 -10.89 14.56
CA ASP A 23 4.36 -10.29 13.27
C ASP A 23 3.18 -9.33 13.08
N ALA A 24 3.39 -8.06 13.50
CA ALA A 24 2.33 -7.16 13.93
C ALA A 24 1.25 -7.10 12.86
N ASP A 25 -0.01 -6.96 13.24
CA ASP A 25 -1.13 -6.84 12.31
C ASP A 25 -0.88 -5.66 11.36
N VAL A 26 -0.28 -5.94 10.19
CA VAL A 26 0.07 -4.92 9.20
C VAL A 26 -1.17 -4.69 8.35
N PRO A 27 -1.75 -3.48 8.35
CA PRO A 27 -2.92 -3.18 7.52
C PRO A 27 -2.67 -3.54 6.05
N GLY A 28 -3.67 -4.16 5.43
CA GLY A 28 -3.59 -4.60 4.04
C GLY A 28 -2.80 -5.90 3.81
N ARG A 29 -2.21 -6.53 4.84
CA ARG A 29 -1.45 -7.78 4.65
C ARG A 29 -2.32 -9.03 4.55
N ARG A 30 -3.34 -9.14 5.39
CA ARG A 30 -4.25 -10.31 5.47
C ARG A 30 -5.66 -9.86 5.85
N GLY A 31 -6.60 -10.80 5.82
CA GLY A 31 -7.98 -10.58 6.23
C GLY A 31 -8.83 -9.87 5.18
N PRO A 32 -10.04 -9.41 5.56
CA PRO A 32 -11.01 -8.83 4.64
C PRO A 32 -10.54 -7.52 3.98
N SER A 33 -9.58 -6.81 4.58
CA SER A 33 -9.01 -5.57 4.06
C SER A 33 -7.66 -5.76 3.37
N ALA A 34 -7.26 -7.02 3.09
CA ALA A 34 -6.00 -7.31 2.41
C ALA A 34 -5.93 -6.63 1.03
N THR A 35 -4.79 -6.00 0.74
CA THR A 35 -4.50 -5.54 -0.62
C THR A 35 -4.25 -6.77 -1.49
N ALA A 36 -4.99 -6.87 -2.60
CA ALA A 36 -4.92 -7.99 -3.52
C ALA A 36 -4.64 -7.52 -4.94
N GLN A 37 -4.06 -8.37 -5.78
CA GLN A 37 -3.97 -8.08 -7.20
C GLN A 37 -5.37 -8.17 -7.83
N ALA A 38 -5.69 -7.21 -8.68
CA ALA A 38 -6.94 -7.20 -9.44
C ALA A 38 -6.63 -7.48 -10.91
N ASP A 39 -7.43 -8.34 -11.55
CA ASP A 39 -7.40 -8.46 -13.02
C ASP A 39 -8.09 -7.23 -13.63
N PRO A 40 -7.33 -6.33 -14.31
CA PRO A 40 -7.87 -5.07 -14.84
C PRO A 40 -8.94 -5.26 -15.92
N ARG A 41 -9.03 -6.47 -16.52
CA ARG A 41 -10.04 -6.82 -17.52
C ARG A 41 -11.29 -7.43 -16.89
N ALA A 42 -11.19 -7.93 -15.66
CA ALA A 42 -12.30 -8.55 -14.93
C ALA A 42 -12.98 -7.61 -13.91
N VAL A 43 -12.37 -6.46 -13.58
CA VAL A 43 -12.94 -5.46 -12.65
C VAL A 43 -14.18 -4.73 -13.16
N GLY A 44 -14.62 -5.03 -14.39
CA GLY A 44 -15.80 -4.41 -15.00
C GLY A 44 -15.55 -2.98 -15.48
N ARG A 45 -16.60 -2.14 -15.46
CA ARG A 45 -16.50 -0.75 -15.92
C ARG A 45 -15.82 0.10 -14.85
N VAL A 46 -14.61 0.56 -15.15
CA VAL A 46 -13.86 1.48 -14.27
C VAL A 46 -14.01 2.92 -14.75
N ARG A 47 -14.30 3.81 -13.79
CA ARG A 47 -14.25 5.26 -13.96
C ARG A 47 -13.09 5.80 -13.16
N THR A 48 -12.02 6.15 -13.86
CA THR A 48 -10.90 6.86 -13.27
C THR A 48 -11.31 8.29 -12.93
N ALA A 49 -10.87 8.78 -11.78
CA ALA A 49 -11.20 10.11 -11.31
C ALA A 49 -9.96 10.77 -10.71
N TYR A 50 -9.92 12.10 -10.78
CA TYR A 50 -8.97 12.88 -10.00
C TYR A 50 -9.77 13.73 -9.04
N ALA A 51 -9.80 13.29 -7.79
CA ALA A 51 -10.53 13.92 -6.70
C ALA A 51 -9.77 13.71 -5.38
N PRO A 52 -8.48 14.11 -5.29
CA PRO A 52 -7.72 13.94 -4.06
C PRO A 52 -8.30 14.81 -2.93
N SER A 53 -8.31 14.28 -1.71
CA SER A 53 -8.80 14.92 -0.49
C SER A 53 -7.93 14.49 0.69
N ARG A 54 -7.30 15.46 1.36
CA ARG A 54 -6.48 15.17 2.55
C ARG A 54 -7.34 15.05 3.80
N ASP A 55 -8.15 14.00 3.87
CA ASP A 55 -9.02 13.69 5.00
C ASP A 55 -8.60 12.42 5.77
N GLY A 56 -7.57 11.73 5.29
CA GLY A 56 -7.05 10.52 5.88
C GLY A 56 -7.62 9.24 5.27
N ASP A 57 -8.53 9.34 4.29
CA ASP A 57 -8.97 8.22 3.48
C ASP A 57 -8.23 8.20 2.13
N PRO A 58 -8.05 7.04 1.49
CA PRO A 58 -7.46 6.99 0.16
C PRO A 58 -8.44 7.53 -0.90
N ASP A 59 -8.00 8.51 -1.69
CA ASP A 59 -8.79 9.03 -2.81
C ASP A 59 -8.12 8.94 -4.20
N PRO A 60 -8.92 8.81 -5.28
CA PRO A 60 -8.40 8.84 -6.64
C PRO A 60 -7.58 10.12 -6.93
N GLY A 61 -6.31 9.94 -7.28
CA GLY A 61 -5.35 11.04 -7.43
C GLY A 61 -4.26 11.03 -6.37
N GLU A 62 -4.40 10.24 -5.31
CA GLU A 62 -3.47 10.22 -4.20
C GLU A 62 -2.48 9.07 -4.25
N ILE A 63 -1.28 9.35 -3.77
CA ILE A 63 -0.30 8.34 -3.44
C ILE A 63 -0.48 8.01 -1.97
N VAL A 64 -0.79 6.75 -1.72
CA VAL A 64 -0.96 6.17 -0.39
C VAL A 64 0.02 5.01 -0.21
N TRP A 65 0.29 4.65 1.03
CA TRP A 65 1.12 3.48 1.33
C TRP A 65 0.26 2.35 1.85
N THR A 66 0.51 1.17 1.32
CA THR A 66 -0.16 -0.06 1.71
C THR A 66 0.83 -1.23 1.70
N TRP A 67 0.44 -2.34 2.31
CA TRP A 67 1.09 -3.61 2.06
C TRP A 67 0.83 -4.07 0.63
N VAL A 68 1.89 -4.24 -0.16
CA VAL A 68 1.79 -4.79 -1.51
C VAL A 68 2.35 -6.21 -1.51
N PRO A 69 1.55 -7.24 -1.81
CA PRO A 69 2.05 -8.61 -1.91
C PRO A 69 3.09 -8.72 -3.01
N PHE A 70 3.99 -9.70 -2.92
CA PHE A 70 4.81 -10.08 -4.08
C PHE A 70 3.95 -10.86 -5.08
N GLU A 71 4.43 -11.00 -6.32
CA GLU A 71 3.65 -11.62 -7.40
C GLU A 71 3.43 -13.12 -7.20
N GLU A 72 4.33 -13.77 -6.45
CA GLU A 72 4.22 -15.17 -6.05
C GLU A 72 2.99 -15.43 -5.17
N ASN A 73 2.40 -14.39 -4.57
CA ASN A 73 1.23 -14.47 -3.69
C ASN A 73 1.40 -15.46 -2.53
N ASP A 74 2.63 -15.64 -2.04
CA ASP A 74 2.99 -16.57 -0.96
C ASP A 74 2.83 -15.96 0.45
N GLY A 75 2.12 -14.85 0.56
CA GLY A 75 1.92 -14.08 1.79
C GLY A 75 3.08 -13.16 2.16
N ARG A 76 4.18 -13.16 1.39
CA ARG A 76 5.21 -12.12 1.48
C ARG A 76 4.79 -10.89 0.67
N GLY A 77 5.40 -9.78 1.02
CA GLY A 77 5.09 -8.48 0.47
C GLY A 77 5.94 -7.44 1.14
N LYS A 78 5.64 -6.17 0.86
CA LYS A 78 6.27 -5.05 1.54
C LYS A 78 5.41 -3.81 1.47
N ASP A 79 5.70 -2.89 2.37
CA ASP A 79 5.15 -1.55 2.33
C ASP A 79 5.62 -0.80 1.07
N ARG A 80 4.66 -0.30 0.28
CA ARG A 80 4.97 0.46 -0.94
C ARG A 80 4.01 1.63 -1.12
N PRO A 81 4.47 2.72 -1.74
CA PRO A 81 3.57 3.71 -2.28
C PRO A 81 2.83 3.13 -3.51
N VAL A 82 1.54 3.45 -3.60
CA VAL A 82 0.65 3.12 -4.72
C VAL A 82 -0.18 4.35 -5.07
N LEU A 83 -0.48 4.53 -6.34
CA LEU A 83 -1.36 5.62 -6.80
C LEU A 83 -2.78 5.09 -6.94
N VAL A 84 -3.71 5.65 -6.18
CA VAL A 84 -5.15 5.35 -6.29
C VAL A 84 -5.70 6.01 -7.56
N VAL A 85 -6.39 5.24 -8.40
CA VAL A 85 -6.87 5.69 -9.72
C VAL A 85 -8.39 5.68 -9.86
N ALA A 86 -9.10 4.85 -9.09
CA ALA A 86 -10.55 4.75 -9.15
C ALA A 86 -11.15 4.20 -7.84
N ARG A 87 -12.41 4.54 -7.60
CA ARG A 87 -13.26 3.93 -6.58
C ARG A 87 -14.23 2.95 -7.25
N GLU A 88 -14.40 1.78 -6.67
CA GLU A 88 -15.37 0.78 -7.12
C GLU A 88 -16.70 0.97 -6.38
N SER A 89 -17.80 0.57 -7.01
CA SER A 89 -19.14 0.64 -6.38
C SER A 89 -19.27 -0.22 -5.13
N GLY A 90 -18.39 -1.22 -4.96
CA GLY A 90 -18.34 -2.08 -3.79
C GLY A 90 -17.58 -1.49 -2.59
N GLY A 91 -17.10 -0.24 -2.67
CA GLY A 91 -16.38 0.43 -1.59
C GLY A 91 -14.86 0.18 -1.57
N THR A 92 -14.35 -0.66 -2.47
CA THR A 92 -12.91 -0.85 -2.67
C THR A 92 -12.33 0.20 -3.63
N LEU A 93 -11.02 0.32 -3.63
CA LEU A 93 -10.29 1.20 -4.53
C LEU A 93 -9.38 0.41 -5.46
N LEU A 94 -9.15 0.94 -6.66
CA LEU A 94 -8.13 0.44 -7.57
C LEU A 94 -6.92 1.36 -7.52
N ALA A 95 -5.73 0.78 -7.42
CA ALA A 95 -4.46 1.49 -7.43
C ALA A 95 -3.41 0.77 -8.28
N VAL A 96 -2.33 1.46 -8.56
CA VAL A 96 -1.17 0.96 -9.31
C VAL A 96 0.11 1.23 -8.52
N GLN A 97 1.04 0.27 -8.51
CA GLN A 97 2.21 0.36 -7.65
C GLN A 97 3.26 1.35 -8.16
N LEU A 98 4.02 1.95 -7.23
CA LEU A 98 5.19 2.75 -7.55
C LEU A 98 6.50 1.96 -7.35
N SER A 99 7.50 2.31 -8.16
CA SER A 99 8.89 1.87 -8.05
C SER A 99 9.82 3.05 -8.28
N SER A 100 10.94 3.10 -7.55
CA SER A 100 12.05 4.03 -7.80
C SER A 100 13.22 3.37 -8.53
N LYS A 101 13.03 2.12 -9.01
CA LYS A 101 13.94 1.53 -10.00
C LYS A 101 13.66 2.17 -11.35
N ARG A 102 14.72 2.35 -12.13
CA ARG A 102 14.63 2.91 -13.48
C ARG A 102 13.89 1.94 -14.41
N HIS A 103 12.92 2.46 -15.16
CA HIS A 103 12.06 1.71 -16.09
C HIS A 103 11.85 2.47 -17.41
N ASP A 104 12.86 3.21 -17.88
CA ASP A 104 12.72 4.12 -19.04
C ASP A 104 12.40 3.40 -20.36
N ASP A 105 12.77 2.13 -20.48
CA ASP A 105 12.57 1.32 -21.68
C ASP A 105 11.33 0.40 -21.59
N ASP A 106 10.64 0.40 -20.45
CA ASP A 106 9.53 -0.51 -20.17
C ASP A 106 8.18 0.16 -20.44
N ARG A 107 7.41 -0.38 -21.38
CA ARG A 107 6.19 0.30 -21.90
C ARG A 107 5.09 0.41 -20.85
N GLU A 108 5.02 -0.54 -19.93
CA GLU A 108 4.04 -0.60 -18.84
C GLU A 108 4.39 0.29 -17.65
N TRP A 109 5.56 0.95 -17.66
CA TRP A 109 5.97 1.86 -16.62
C TRP A 109 5.82 3.31 -17.07
N VAL A 110 5.10 4.09 -16.27
CA VAL A 110 4.85 5.50 -16.54
C VAL A 110 5.72 6.35 -15.62
N PRO A 111 6.67 7.16 -16.15
CA PRO A 111 7.47 8.04 -15.31
C PRO A 111 6.58 9.12 -14.69
N ILE A 112 6.70 9.29 -13.38
CA ILE A 112 6.02 10.35 -12.61
C ILE A 112 7.02 11.27 -11.89
N GLY A 113 8.32 11.15 -12.22
CA GLY A 113 9.39 11.91 -11.59
C GLY A 113 9.46 11.68 -10.09
N ASN A 114 9.94 12.68 -9.35
CA ASN A 114 10.04 12.64 -7.91
C ASN A 114 8.92 13.43 -7.21
N GLY A 115 8.78 13.22 -5.90
CA GLY A 115 7.84 13.97 -5.07
C GLY A 115 7.82 13.51 -3.61
N PRO A 116 6.93 14.09 -2.78
CA PRO A 116 6.92 13.91 -1.32
C PRO A 116 6.71 12.48 -0.84
N TRP A 117 6.21 11.59 -1.71
CA TRP A 117 6.05 10.17 -1.42
C TRP A 117 7.39 9.46 -1.18
N ASP A 118 8.49 9.88 -1.81
CA ASP A 118 9.83 9.33 -1.56
C ASP A 118 10.70 10.37 -0.84
N ARG A 119 11.01 10.12 0.43
CA ARG A 119 11.86 11.01 1.25
C ARG A 119 13.28 11.16 0.72
N SER A 120 13.76 10.21 -0.08
CA SER A 120 15.06 10.31 -0.74
C SER A 120 15.00 11.13 -2.04
N GLY A 121 13.81 11.60 -2.44
CA GLY A 121 13.63 12.47 -3.61
C GLY A 121 13.94 11.81 -4.95
N ARG A 122 13.89 10.48 -5.01
CA ARG A 122 14.22 9.72 -6.22
C ARG A 122 13.09 9.80 -7.24
N ASP A 123 13.47 9.77 -8.52
CA ASP A 123 12.50 9.56 -9.59
C ASP A 123 11.78 8.22 -9.41
N SER A 124 10.51 8.23 -9.77
CA SER A 124 9.58 7.12 -9.60
C SER A 124 8.80 6.87 -10.87
N TRP A 125 8.42 5.60 -11.05
CA TRP A 125 7.58 5.10 -12.12
C TRP A 125 6.37 4.38 -11.53
N VAL A 126 5.26 4.43 -12.25
CA VAL A 126 4.02 3.71 -11.95
C VAL A 126 3.89 2.51 -12.89
N ASP A 127 3.67 1.34 -12.33
CA ASP A 127 3.40 0.11 -13.06
C ASP A 127 1.91 0.02 -13.42
N VAL A 128 1.56 0.27 -14.67
CA VAL A 128 0.17 0.18 -15.12
C VAL A 128 -0.26 -1.23 -15.50
N ASP A 129 0.64 -2.22 -15.48
CA ASP A 129 0.24 -3.62 -15.67
C ASP A 129 -0.25 -4.25 -14.36
N ARG A 130 0.31 -3.80 -13.24
CA ARG A 130 -0.01 -4.32 -11.92
C ARG A 130 -1.03 -3.47 -11.19
N VAL A 131 -2.30 -3.78 -11.43
CA VAL A 131 -3.43 -3.19 -10.70
C VAL A 131 -3.66 -3.93 -9.38
N LEU A 132 -3.84 -3.15 -8.32
CA LEU A 132 -4.12 -3.60 -6.97
C LEU A 132 -5.52 -3.14 -6.58
N ARG A 133 -6.21 -3.97 -5.81
CA ARG A 133 -7.44 -3.63 -5.10
C ARG A 133 -7.13 -3.40 -3.63
N LEU A 134 -7.61 -2.27 -3.12
CA LEU A 134 -7.38 -1.78 -1.77
C LEU A 134 -8.70 -1.62 -1.02
N HIS A 135 -8.59 -1.63 0.29
CA HIS A 135 -9.61 -1.21 1.24
C HIS A 135 -9.08 0.01 1.99
N GLU A 136 -9.97 0.91 2.40
CA GLU A 136 -9.64 2.05 3.26
C GLU A 136 -8.94 1.57 4.54
N ASP A 137 -9.52 0.57 5.22
CA ASP A 137 -8.93 -0.10 6.40
C ASP A 137 -7.60 -0.84 6.13
N GLY A 138 -7.29 -1.08 4.85
CA GLY A 138 -6.02 -1.70 4.43
C GLY A 138 -4.90 -0.69 4.21
N MET A 139 -5.23 0.60 4.13
CA MET A 139 -4.26 1.68 3.96
C MET A 139 -3.40 1.85 5.22
N ARG A 140 -2.11 2.09 5.05
CA ARG A 140 -1.18 2.35 6.16
C ARG A 140 -0.93 3.83 6.39
N ARG A 141 -0.81 4.63 5.33
CA ARG A 141 -0.72 6.09 5.41
C ARG A 141 -1.10 6.75 4.10
N GLU A 142 -1.75 7.90 4.21
CA GLU A 142 -1.81 8.89 3.14
C GLU A 142 -0.40 9.53 2.97
N ALA A 143 0.05 9.77 1.73
CA ALA A 143 1.32 10.46 1.48
C ALA A 143 1.09 11.85 0.90
N CYS A 144 0.49 11.93 -0.28
CA CYS A 144 0.16 13.19 -0.95
C CYS A 144 -0.70 12.97 -2.20
N ALA A 145 -1.39 14.02 -2.64
CA ALA A 145 -1.92 14.11 -3.99
C ALA A 145 -0.79 14.15 -5.04
N LEU A 146 -0.90 13.33 -6.08
CA LEU A 146 -0.12 13.49 -7.31
C LEU A 146 -0.64 14.71 -8.08
N ASP A 147 0.21 15.42 -8.82
CA ASP A 147 -0.28 16.50 -9.66
C ASP A 147 -1.20 15.99 -10.78
N ARG A 148 -2.14 16.84 -11.18
CA ARG A 148 -3.15 16.55 -12.20
C ARG A 148 -2.54 16.04 -13.52
N GLY A 149 -1.42 16.64 -13.95
CA GLY A 149 -0.78 16.33 -15.22
C GLY A 149 -0.16 14.94 -15.22
N ARG A 150 0.61 14.59 -14.19
CA ARG A 150 1.19 13.24 -14.06
C ARG A 150 0.12 12.18 -13.85
N PHE A 151 -0.94 12.48 -13.11
CA PHE A 151 -2.09 11.57 -13.03
C PHE A 151 -2.72 11.32 -14.40
N ASP A 152 -2.89 12.37 -15.22
CA ASP A 152 -3.47 12.23 -16.55
C ASP A 152 -2.62 11.35 -17.48
N LEU A 153 -1.30 11.35 -17.31
CA LEU A 153 -0.42 10.39 -18.01
C LEU A 153 -0.79 8.96 -17.62
N VAL A 154 -0.84 8.65 -16.33
CA VAL A 154 -1.20 7.31 -15.84
C VAL A 154 -2.60 6.90 -16.31
N ARG A 155 -3.59 7.80 -16.17
CA ARG A 155 -4.96 7.59 -16.64
C ARG A 155 -5.01 7.28 -18.14
N GLY A 156 -4.26 8.05 -18.95
CA GLY A 156 -4.18 7.85 -20.38
C GLY A 156 -3.72 6.44 -20.74
N ARG A 157 -2.69 5.94 -20.04
CA ARG A 157 -2.12 4.61 -20.27
C ARG A 157 -3.06 3.49 -19.81
N LEU A 158 -3.76 3.66 -18.69
CA LEU A 158 -4.80 2.73 -18.24
C LEU A 158 -5.96 2.64 -19.26
N ARG A 159 -6.39 3.78 -19.79
CA ARG A 159 -7.40 3.85 -20.86
C ARG A 159 -6.93 3.13 -22.12
N GLU A 160 -5.71 3.38 -22.57
CA GLU A 160 -5.13 2.72 -23.76
C GLU A 160 -5.06 1.20 -23.59
N ARG A 161 -4.69 0.71 -22.40
CA ARG A 161 -4.45 -0.71 -22.13
C ARG A 161 -5.72 -1.50 -21.86
N TYR A 162 -6.68 -0.90 -21.15
CA TYR A 162 -7.85 -1.60 -20.61
C TYR A 162 -9.20 -0.99 -21.00
N GLY A 163 -9.22 0.14 -21.73
CA GLY A 163 -10.46 0.80 -22.14
C GLY A 163 -11.22 1.50 -21.01
N TRP A 164 -10.55 1.79 -19.90
CA TRP A 164 -11.14 2.50 -18.76
C TRP A 164 -11.48 3.96 -19.12
N SER A 165 -12.54 4.51 -18.51
CA SER A 165 -13.02 5.89 -18.78
C SER A 165 -12.58 6.90 -17.75
#